data_AF-A0A7C5F8P2-F1
#
_entry.id   AF-A0A7C5F8P2-F1
#
_cell.length_a   1.000
_cell.length_b   1.000
_cell.length_c   1.000
_cell.angle_alpha   90.00
_cell.angle_beta   90.00
_cell.angle_gamma   90.00
#
_symmetry.space_group_name_H-M   'P 1'
#
loop_
_entity.id
_entity.type
_entity.pdbx_description
1 polymer ?
#
loop_
_entity_poly.entity_id
_entity_poly.type
_entity_poly.pdbx_seq_one_letter_code
_entity_poly.pdbx_strand_id
1 'polypeptide(L)' 'MEQYTSQVKIYTVWELTQEIKSTLEQTFPALWVEGEISNLSQPFSGHVYFTLKDESAQIRCVLWR' A
#
# COMPACT_ATOMS: atom_id res chain seq x y z
N MET A 1 -6.84 38.77 20.37
CA MET A 1 -6.16 37.46 20.23
C MET A 1 -6.88 36.72 19.14
N GLU A 2 -6.38 36.81 17.91
CA GLU A 2 -6.92 36.06 16.77
C GLU A 2 -6.62 34.58 16.94
N GLN A 3 -7.67 33.77 16.93
CA GLN A 3 -7.59 32.32 17.00
C GLN A 3 -7.00 31.78 15.70
N TYR A 4 -5.84 31.13 15.79
CA TYR A 4 -5.26 30.34 14.72
C TYR A 4 -6.11 29.09 14.53
N THR A 5 -7.12 29.14 13.65
CA THR A 5 -7.77 27.92 13.19
C THR A 5 -6.81 27.28 12.18
N SER A 6 -6.01 26.32 12.65
CA SER A 6 -5.26 25.44 11.77
C SER A 6 -6.26 24.74 10.85
N GLN A 7 -6.35 25.19 9.61
CA GLN A 7 -7.24 24.60 8.61
C GLN A 7 -6.80 23.15 8.39
N VAL A 8 -7.68 22.20 8.71
CA VAL A 8 -7.45 20.77 8.43
C VAL A 8 -7.44 20.60 6.91
N LYS A 9 -6.29 20.22 6.36
CA LYS A 9 -6.19 19.89 4.93
C LYS A 9 -7.03 18.64 4.64
N ILE A 10 -8.05 18.80 3.79
CA ILE A 10 -8.83 17.67 3.25
C ILE A 10 -8.10 17.15 2.01
N TYR A 11 -7.66 15.90 2.07
CA TYR A 11 -7.03 15.24 0.92
C TYR A 11 -8.08 14.64 -0.01
N THR A 12 -7.87 14.77 -1.30
CA THR A 12 -8.47 13.88 -2.29
C THR A 12 -7.85 12.48 -2.17
N VAL A 13 -8.56 11.46 -2.67
CA VAL A 13 -8.04 10.09 -2.72
C VAL A 13 -6.72 10.02 -3.49
N TRP A 14 -6.60 10.77 -4.59
CA TRP A 14 -5.38 10.81 -5.39
C TRP A 14 -4.21 11.41 -4.62
N GLU A 15 -4.40 12.57 -3.97
CA GLU A 15 -3.33 13.22 -3.19
C GLU A 15 -2.83 12.30 -2.08
N LEU A 16 -3.74 11.70 -1.31
CA LEU A 16 -3.36 10.79 -0.23
C LEU A 16 -2.61 9.56 -0.79
N THR A 17 -3.06 9.02 -1.92
CA THR A 17 -2.41 7.87 -2.55
C THR A 17 -0.99 8.20 -3.03
N GLN A 18 -0.78 9.40 -3.59
CA GLN A 18 0.56 9.84 -3.99
C GLN A 18 1.49 10.05 -2.79
N GLU A 19 1.00 10.65 -1.71
CA GLU A 19 1.78 10.86 -0.49
C GLU A 19 2.18 9.52 0.17
N ILE A 20 1.26 8.55 0.24
CA ILE A 20 1.55 7.19 0.72
C ILE A 20 2.62 6.54 -0.15
N LYS A 21 2.45 6.59 -1.48
CA LYS A 21 3.41 6.00 -2.42
C LYS A 21 4.80 6.61 -2.25
N SER A 22 4.89 7.93 -2.25
CA SER A 22 6.14 8.68 -2.09
C SER A 22 6.84 8.34 -0.77
N THR A 23 6.09 8.29 0.33
CA THR A 23 6.63 7.94 1.65
C THR A 23 7.18 6.51 1.66
N LEU A 24 6.44 5.54 1.09
CA LEU A 24 6.88 4.15 1.03
C LEU A 24 8.12 3.98 0.16
N GLU A 25 8.17 4.59 -1.04
CA GLU A 25 9.31 4.51 -1.96
C GLU A 25 10.58 5.15 -1.39
N GLN A 26 10.45 6.22 -0.60
CA GLN A 26 11.59 6.85 0.07
C GLN A 26 12.08 6.06 1.29
N THR A 27 11.16 5.49 2.06
CA THR A 27 11.47 4.80 3.33
C THR A 27 11.99 3.38 3.08
N PHE A 28 11.41 2.69 2.10
CA PHE A 28 11.69 1.31 1.80
C PHE A 28 12.29 1.19 0.38
N PRO A 29 13.63 1.14 0.24
CA PRO A 29 14.24 0.77 -1.02
C PRO A 29 13.89 -0.69 -1.37
N ALA A 30 14.42 -1.18 -2.50
CA ALA A 30 14.21 -2.58 -2.90
C ALA A 30 14.55 -3.55 -1.75
N LEU A 31 13.53 -4.29 -1.31
CA LEU A 31 13.61 -5.22 -0.19
C LEU A 31 12.97 -6.56 -0.56
N TRP A 32 13.30 -7.58 0.23
CA TRP A 32 12.74 -8.91 0.13
C TRP A 32 11.82 -9.16 1.32
N VAL A 33 10.66 -9.76 1.05
CA VAL A 33 9.71 -10.18 2.08
C VAL A 33 9.43 -11.66 1.87
N GLU A 34 9.49 -12.43 2.95
CA GLU A 34 9.12 -13.84 3.00
C GLU A 34 7.82 -14.00 3.80
N GLY A 35 6.99 -14.95 3.40
CA GLY A 35 5.75 -15.27 4.10
C GLY A 35 4.94 -16.35 3.39
N GLU A 36 3.86 -16.79 4.03
CA GLU A 36 2.92 -17.75 3.44
C GLU A 36 2.01 -17.02 2.43
N ILE A 37 1.79 -17.64 1.27
CA ILE A 37 0.82 -17.17 0.29
C ILE A 37 -0.58 -17.66 0.68
N SER A 38 -1.54 -16.73 0.72
CA SER A 38 -2.96 -17.02 0.88
C SER A 38 -3.81 -16.23 -0.11
N ASN A 39 -5.09 -16.60 -0.26
CA ASN A 39 -6.06 -15.92 -1.15
C ASN A 39 -5.54 -15.72 -2.59
N LEU A 40 -4.83 -16.72 -3.13
CA LEU A 40 -4.27 -16.69 -4.48
C LEU A 40 -5.39 -16.70 -5.54
N SER A 41 -5.34 -15.75 -6.47
CA SER A 41 -6.26 -15.64 -7.61
C SER A 41 -5.51 -15.23 -8.86
N GLN A 42 -5.80 -15.91 -9.97
CA GLN A 42 -5.23 -15.63 -11.29
C GLN A 42 -6.35 -15.49 -12.33
N PRO A 43 -6.93 -14.28 -12.48
CA PRO A 43 -7.94 -14.01 -13.50
C PRO A 43 -7.36 -14.05 -14.93
N PHE A 44 -8.26 -14.08 -15.93
CA PHE A 44 -7.89 -14.07 -17.36
C PHE A 44 -7.08 -12.83 -17.80
N SER A 45 -7.10 -11.73 -17.04
CA SER A 45 -6.25 -10.56 -17.30
C SER A 45 -4.76 -10.86 -17.20
N GLY A 46 -4.39 -11.95 -16.51
CA GLY A 46 -3.03 -12.44 -16.39
C GLY A 46 -2.24 -11.88 -15.21
N HIS A 47 -2.82 -10.99 -14.41
CA HIS A 47 -2.23 -10.58 -13.12
C HIS A 47 -2.55 -11.61 -12.04
N VAL A 48 -1.59 -11.84 -11.15
CA VAL A 48 -1.78 -12.73 -10.01
C VAL A 48 -1.98 -11.88 -8.76
N TYR A 49 -3.08 -12.08 -8.06
CA TYR A 49 -3.38 -11.42 -6.79
C TYR A 49 -3.23 -12.44 -5.67
N PHE A 50 -2.59 -12.04 -4.59
CA PHE A 50 -2.43 -12.90 -3.41
C PHE A 50 -2.20 -12.05 -2.17
N THR A 51 -2.20 -12.70 -1.01
CA THR A 51 -1.81 -12.09 0.27
C THR A 51 -0.58 -12.81 0.80
N LEU A 52 0.46 -12.06 1.16
CA LEU A 52 1.63 -12.56 1.87
C LEU A 52 1.41 -12.32 3.37
N LYS A 53 1.58 -13.33 4.21
CA LYS A 53 1.31 -13.24 5.67
C LYS A 53 2.34 -13.99 6.52
N ASP A 54 2.40 -13.60 7.78
CA ASP A 54 3.03 -14.35 8.88
C ASP A 54 2.04 -14.49 10.06
N GLU A 55 2.51 -14.84 11.26
CA GLU A 55 1.66 -15.01 12.45
C GLU A 55 1.00 -13.72 12.94
N SER A 56 1.54 -12.55 12.59
CA SER A 56 1.16 -11.25 13.17
C SER A 56 0.69 -10.22 12.14
N ALA A 57 0.99 -10.39 10.85
CA ALA A 57 0.72 -9.41 9.80
C ALA A 57 0.41 -10.02 8.43
N GLN A 58 -0.16 -9.19 7.54
CA GLN A 58 -0.44 -9.55 6.15
C GLN A 58 -0.36 -8.34 5.21
N ILE A 59 0.02 -8.57 3.95
CA ILE A 59 0.09 -7.57 2.88
C ILE A 59 -0.57 -8.13 1.61
N ARG A 60 -1.41 -7.34 0.95
CA ARG A 60 -1.97 -7.69 -0.36
C ARG A 60 -0.97 -7.41 -1.46
N CYS A 61 -0.76 -8.38 -2.34
CA CYS A 61 0.23 -8.36 -3.39
C CYS A 61 -0.43 -8.55 -4.76
N VAL A 62 0.18 -7.95 -5.77
CA VAL A 62 -0.12 -8.19 -7.18
C VAL A 62 1.19 -8.45 -7.91
N LEU A 63 1.25 -9.57 -8.64
CA LEU A 63 2.28 -9.83 -9.63
C LEU A 63 1.74 -9.38 -10.99
N TRP A 64 2.36 -8.35 -11.54
CA TRP A 64 2.05 -7.86 -12.88
C TRP A 64 2.72 -8.77 -13.92
N ARG A 65 1.98 -9.08 -14.97
CA ARG A 65 2.45 -9.76 -16.19
C ARG A 65 2.79 -8.68 -17.22
#